data_AF-A0A0B4PL35-F1
#
_entry.id   AF-A0A0B4PL35-F1
#
_cell.length_a   1.000
_cell.length_b   1.000
_cell.length_c   1.000
_cell.angle_alpha   90.00
_cell.angle_beta   90.00
_cell.angle_gamma   90.00
#
_symmetry.space_group_name_H-M   'P 1'
#
loop_
_entity.id
_entity.type
_entity.pdbx_description
1 polymer ?
#
loop_
_entity_poly.entity_id
_entity_poly.type
_entity_poly.pdbx_seq_one_letter_code
_entity_poly.pdbx_strand_id
1 'polypeptide(L)'
;IAKWKVGPPWQVVDKIDVYYSIGHLMASEGDTRHPTGEYVVALDKLSKDRYLNVGPTHPEAAQLIDLRGPKMELLYDFPTYLEPHYAQMIKAG
;
A
#
# COMPACT_ATOMS: atom_id res chain seq x y z
N ILE A 1 6.16 -3.70 3.56
CA ILE A 1 4.96 -4.22 4.26
C ILE A 1 5.21 -5.65 4.74
N ALA A 2 4.72 -6.01 5.94
CA ALA A 2 4.76 -7.38 6.45
C ALA A 2 3.34 -7.96 6.57
N LYS A 3 3.11 -9.14 5.97
CA LYS A 3 1.87 -9.92 6.08
C LYS A 3 2.07 -11.00 7.13
N TRP A 4 1.16 -11.11 8.08
CA TRP A 4 1.28 -12.06 9.19
C TRP A 4 -0.08 -12.68 9.53
N LYS A 5 -0.02 -13.91 10.04
CA LYS A 5 -1.19 -14.63 10.52
C LYS A 5 -1.54 -14.14 11.93
N VAL A 6 -2.79 -13.74 12.11
CA VAL A 6 -3.35 -13.41 13.42
C VAL A 6 -3.78 -14.70 14.12
N GLY A 7 -3.40 -14.84 15.39
CA GLY A 7 -3.72 -15.99 16.23
C GLY A 7 -2.57 -17.00 16.32
N PRO A 8 -2.48 -17.80 17.40
CA PRO A 8 -1.40 -18.74 17.58
C PRO A 8 -1.31 -19.81 16.47
N PRO A 9 -0.10 -20.15 15.99
CA PRO A 9 1.14 -19.41 16.17
C PRO A 9 1.16 -18.14 15.30
N TRP A 10 1.57 -17.02 15.88
CA TRP A 10 1.78 -15.77 15.14
C TRP A 10 3.01 -15.91 14.25
N GLN A 11 2.82 -15.70 12.95
CA GLN A 11 3.88 -15.92 11.97
C GLN A 11 3.80 -14.87 10.87
N VAL A 12 4.96 -14.30 10.53
CA VAL A 12 5.11 -13.54 9.30
C VAL A 12 5.09 -14.52 8.14
N VAL A 13 4.10 -14.39 7.26
CA VAL A 13 3.90 -15.28 6.10
C VAL A 13 4.50 -14.68 4.83
N ASP A 14 4.64 -13.35 4.80
CA ASP A 14 5.27 -12.67 3.67
C ASP A 14 5.78 -11.26 4.00
N LYS A 15 6.71 -10.76 3.20
CA LYS A 15 7.21 -9.38 3.26
C LYS A 15 7.44 -8.86 1.84
N ILE A 16 7.11 -7.60 1.62
CA ILE A 16 7.39 -6.89 0.38
C ILE A 16 8.03 -5.54 0.70
N ASP A 17 9.04 -5.15 -0.06
CA ASP A 17 9.64 -3.82 0.02
C ASP A 17 8.73 -2.79 -0.65
N VAL A 18 8.71 -1.59 -0.09
CA VAL A 18 7.93 -0.45 -0.56
C VAL A 18 8.74 0.83 -0.35
N TYR A 19 8.47 1.84 -1.16
CA TYR A 19 9.42 2.91 -1.45
C TYR A 19 8.75 4.28 -1.42
N TYR A 20 8.98 5.14 -0.44
CA TYR A 20 9.71 4.94 0.82
C TYR A 20 8.97 5.57 1.98
N SER A 21 9.35 5.17 3.20
CA SER A 21 8.80 5.73 4.43
C SER A 21 7.28 5.61 4.47
N ILE A 22 6.81 4.36 4.48
CA ILE A 22 5.39 4.01 4.55
C ILE A 22 4.73 4.74 5.72
N GLY A 23 3.60 5.40 5.45
CA GLY A 23 2.67 5.86 6.47
C GLY A 23 1.54 4.85 6.68
N HIS A 24 0.35 5.20 6.19
CA HIS A 24 -0.83 4.35 6.31
C HIS A 24 -0.90 3.29 5.21
N LEU A 25 -1.61 2.20 5.53
CA LEU A 25 -2.04 1.21 4.56
C LEU A 25 -3.56 1.26 4.46
N MET A 26 -4.08 1.05 3.26
CA MET A 26 -5.50 0.87 3.01
C MET A 26 -5.71 -0.47 2.32
N ALA A 27 -6.51 -1.35 2.91
CA ALA A 27 -6.91 -2.61 2.30
C ALA A 27 -8.28 -2.48 1.63
N SER A 28 -8.51 -3.24 0.55
CA SER A 28 -9.78 -3.24 -0.17
C SER A 28 -10.96 -3.63 0.74
N GLU A 29 -11.95 -2.72 0.84
CA GLU A 29 -13.09 -2.82 1.75
C GLU A 29 -12.71 -3.02 3.24
N GLY A 30 -11.48 -2.64 3.62
CA GLY A 30 -10.85 -2.97 4.91
C GLY A 30 -11.58 -2.45 6.14
N ASP A 31 -12.18 -1.26 6.06
CA ASP A 31 -12.91 -0.63 7.17
C ASP A 31 -14.41 -0.96 7.14
N THR A 32 -14.79 -2.04 6.46
CA THR A 32 -16.17 -2.52 6.38
C THR A 32 -16.35 -3.83 7.16
N ARG A 33 -17.60 -4.30 7.30
CA ARG A 33 -17.88 -5.64 7.83
C ARG A 33 -17.56 -6.77 6.84
N HIS A 34 -17.29 -6.44 5.58
CA HIS A 34 -17.04 -7.40 4.51
C HIS A 34 -15.74 -7.07 3.76
N PRO A 35 -14.58 -7.07 4.45
CA PRO A 35 -13.30 -6.81 3.80
C PRO A 35 -13.01 -7.88 2.75
N THR A 36 -12.56 -7.46 1.57
CA THR A 36 -12.14 -8.40 0.52
C THR A 36 -10.70 -8.81 0.68
N GLY A 37 -9.84 -7.89 1.12
CA GLY A 37 -8.42 -8.17 1.35
C GLY A 37 -7.66 -8.59 0.09
N GLU A 38 -8.16 -8.22 -1.09
CA GLU A 38 -7.57 -8.55 -2.40
C GLU A 38 -6.43 -7.61 -2.77
N TYR A 39 -6.52 -6.35 -2.34
CA TYR A 39 -5.52 -5.33 -2.62
C TYR A 39 -5.17 -4.55 -1.36
N VAL A 40 -3.94 -4.03 -1.32
CA VAL A 40 -3.52 -3.02 -0.36
C VAL A 40 -2.83 -1.87 -1.08
N VAL A 41 -3.09 -0.65 -0.65
CA VAL A 41 -2.36 0.55 -1.07
C VAL A 41 -1.46 0.99 0.09
N ALA A 42 -0.17 1.11 -0.19
CA ALA A 42 0.78 1.79 0.69
C ALA A 42 0.77 3.29 0.39
N LEU A 43 0.63 4.13 1.41
CA LEU A 43 0.73 5.57 1.29
C LEU A 43 2.11 6.02 1.81
N ASP A 44 3.05 6.17 0.88
CA ASP A 44 4.46 6.42 1.15
C ASP A 44 4.76 7.92 1.23
N LYS A 45 5.53 8.33 2.23
CA LYS A 45 5.80 9.74 2.51
C LYS A 45 6.91 10.35 1.68
N LEU A 46 7.71 9.53 1.01
CA LEU A 46 8.82 9.97 0.19
C LEU A 46 8.88 9.18 -1.11
N SER A 47 8.91 9.87 -2.25
CA SER A 47 9.08 9.25 -3.56
C SER A 47 10.54 9.13 -4.00
N LYS A 48 11.43 10.04 -3.59
CA LYS A 48 12.87 10.03 -3.95
C LYS A 48 13.11 9.77 -5.46
N ASP A 49 13.73 8.64 -5.78
CA ASP A 49 14.18 8.22 -7.11
C ASP A 49 13.12 7.43 -7.89
N ARG A 50 11.89 7.31 -7.37
CA ARG A 50 10.81 6.54 -8.03
C ARG A 50 10.25 7.22 -9.27
N TYR A 51 10.40 8.55 -9.39
CA TYR A 51 9.85 9.34 -10.48
C TYR A 51 10.90 10.27 -11.10
N LEU A 52 10.55 10.86 -12.24
CA LEU A 52 11.33 11.94 -12.83
C LEU A 52 11.47 13.09 -11.83
N ASN A 53 12.67 13.65 -11.75
CA ASN A 53 12.94 14.83 -10.93
C ASN A 53 12.17 16.03 -11.48
N VAL A 54 11.35 16.65 -10.64
CA VAL A 54 10.48 17.80 -10.98
C VAL A 54 10.87 19.08 -10.24
N GLY A 55 12.08 19.11 -9.66
CA GLY A 55 12.59 20.23 -8.89
C GLY A 55 12.63 19.95 -7.38
N PRO A 56 12.73 20.98 -6.54
CA PRO A 56 12.92 20.80 -5.10
C PRO A 56 11.77 20.07 -4.39
N THR A 57 10.54 20.25 -4.88
CA THR A 57 9.34 19.64 -4.32
C THR A 57 8.94 18.44 -5.17
N HIS A 58 9.06 17.25 -4.60
CA HIS A 58 8.64 16.01 -5.25
C HIS A 58 7.23 15.63 -4.77
N PRO A 59 6.42 14.96 -5.62
CA PRO A 59 5.20 14.32 -5.16
C PRO A 59 5.52 13.21 -4.16
N GLU A 60 4.57 12.83 -3.34
CA GLU A 60 4.61 11.60 -2.56
C GLU A 60 4.37 10.37 -3.47
N ALA A 61 4.42 9.18 -2.90
CA ALA A 61 4.20 7.94 -3.63
C ALA A 61 3.05 7.13 -3.00
N ALA A 62 2.35 6.38 -3.83
CA ALA A 62 1.45 5.34 -3.37
C ALA A 62 1.66 4.08 -4.20
N GLN A 63 1.57 2.94 -3.54
CA GLN A 63 1.91 1.65 -4.15
C GLN A 63 0.76 0.66 -4.00
N LEU A 64 0.20 0.24 -5.13
CA LEU A 64 -0.86 -0.76 -5.20
C LEU A 64 -0.25 -2.16 -5.25
N ILE A 65 -0.65 -3.00 -4.32
CA ILE A 65 -0.12 -4.35 -4.11
C ILE A 65 -1.27 -5.36 -4.18
N ASP A 66 -1.08 -6.41 -4.96
CA ASP A 66 -1.96 -7.58 -5.05
C ASP A 66 -1.70 -8.54 -3.89
N LEU A 67 -2.76 -8.99 -3.24
CA LEU A 67 -2.72 -9.96 -2.14
C LEU A 67 -3.34 -11.32 -2.48
N ARG A 68 -3.88 -11.48 -3.71
CA ARG A 68 -4.64 -12.67 -4.15
C ARG A 68 -3.74 -13.88 -4.39
N GLY A 69 -2.49 -13.64 -4.75
CA GLY A 69 -1.49 -14.67 -5.01
C GLY A 69 -0.92 -15.32 -3.74
N PRO A 70 -0.05 -16.33 -3.90
CA PRO A 70 0.69 -16.92 -2.79
C PRO A 70 1.68 -15.95 -2.13
N LYS A 71 2.06 -14.89 -2.85
CA LYS A 71 2.96 -13.81 -2.43
C LYS A 71 2.34 -12.45 -2.76
N MET A 72 2.72 -11.44 -1.99
CA MET A 72 2.37 -10.05 -2.29
C MET A 72 3.12 -9.60 -3.54
N GLU A 73 2.42 -8.95 -4.46
CA GLU A 73 3.01 -8.46 -5.72
C GLU A 73 2.73 -6.97 -5.89
N LEU A 74 3.78 -6.17 -6.11
CA LEU A 74 3.63 -4.76 -6.44
C LEU A 74 3.10 -4.65 -7.88
N LEU A 75 1.86 -4.16 -8.03
CA LEU A 75 1.24 -3.97 -9.34
C LEU A 75 1.56 -2.59 -9.92
N TYR A 76 1.52 -1.57 -9.08
CA TYR A 76 1.65 -0.20 -9.54
C TYR A 76 2.24 0.71 -8.49
N ASP A 77 3.04 1.66 -8.96
CA ASP A 77 3.68 2.72 -8.18
C ASP A 77 3.34 4.05 -8.83
N PHE A 78 2.71 4.96 -8.08
CA PHE A 78 2.15 6.17 -8.64
C PHE A 78 2.30 7.41 -7.76
N PRO A 79 2.57 8.57 -8.38
CA PRO A 79 2.74 9.80 -7.64
C PRO A 79 1.41 10.25 -7.05
N THR A 80 1.46 10.80 -5.85
CA THR A 80 0.32 11.48 -5.22
C THR A 80 0.72 12.92 -4.87
N TYR A 81 -0.26 13.82 -4.84
CA TYR A 81 -0.04 15.23 -4.54
C TYR A 81 -0.67 15.58 -3.19
N LEU A 82 0.02 16.39 -2.39
CA LEU A 82 -0.39 16.82 -1.03
C LEU A 82 -0.51 15.68 -0.02
N GLU A 83 0.48 14.78 0.02
CA GLU A 83 0.68 13.78 1.07
C GLU A 83 -0.63 13.17 1.64
N PRO A 84 -1.38 12.36 0.87
CA PRO A 84 -2.58 11.73 1.39
C PRO A 84 -2.28 10.95 2.68
N HIS A 85 -3.00 11.25 3.75
CA HIS A 85 -2.80 10.59 5.05
C HIS A 85 -3.57 9.28 5.14
N TYR A 86 -4.74 9.20 4.53
CA TYR A 86 -5.58 8.01 4.55
C TYR A 86 -6.36 7.87 3.25
N ALA A 87 -6.81 6.66 2.97
CA ALA A 87 -7.62 6.33 1.81
C ALA A 87 -8.65 5.27 2.20
N GLN A 88 -9.66 5.11 1.35
CA GLN A 88 -10.66 4.05 1.43
C GLN A 88 -10.90 3.49 0.03
N MET A 89 -11.16 2.18 -0.06
CA MET A 89 -11.52 1.51 -1.31
C MET A 89 -12.83 0.76 -1.11
N ILE A 90 -13.78 1.02 -2.00
CA ILE A 90 -15.09 0.39 -2.05
C ILE A 90 -15.32 -0.17 -3.45
N LYS A 91 -16.14 -1.21 -3.58
CA LYS A 91 -16.61 -1.66 -4.89
C LYS A 91 -17.45 -0.56 -5.55
N ALA A 92 -17.22 -0.36 -6.84
CA ALA A 92 -18.20 0.33 -7.68
C ALA A 92 -19.41 -0.61 -7.80
N GLY A 93 -20.58 -0.16 -7.34
CA GLY A 93 -21.81 -0.96 -7.23
C GLY A 93 -22.37 -1.46 -8.55
#